data_AF-A0A963UW08-F1
#
_entry.id   AF-A0A963UW08-F1
#
_cell.length_a   1.000
_cell.length_b   1.000
_cell.length_c   1.000
_cell.angle_alpha   90.00
_cell.angle_beta   90.00
_cell.angle_gamma   90.00
#
_symmetry.space_group_name_H-M   'P 1'
#
loop_
_entity.id
_entity.type
_entity.pdbx_description
1 polymer ?
#
loop_
_entity_poly.entity_id
_entity_poly.type
_entity_poly.pdbx_seq_one_letter_code
_entity_poly.pdbx_strand_id
1 'polypeptide(L)'
;MPGLIFGLRAVVRGGGESGGDLETVILHPASGSGPAAPPPADVTLKPFRPDTVEIVAFQMATRDEMVPALWRVEIRRGGRILAAQSFELTRPW
;
A
#
# COMPACT_ATOMS: atom_id res chain seq x y z
N MET A 1 10.77 -19.77 9.04
CA MET A 1 11.38 -18.44 9.33
C MET A 1 10.25 -17.42 9.42
N PRO A 2 10.25 -16.48 10.37
CA PRO A 2 9.20 -15.45 10.44
C PRO A 2 9.31 -14.49 9.26
N GLY A 3 8.19 -14.17 8.62
CA GLY A 3 8.11 -13.17 7.55
C GLY A 3 8.10 -11.73 8.08
N LEU A 4 8.17 -10.75 7.17
CA LEU A 4 8.08 -9.32 7.50
C LEU A 4 6.65 -8.81 7.22
N ILE A 5 6.08 -8.06 8.15
CA ILE A 5 4.80 -7.36 7.95
C ILE A 5 5.05 -5.85 8.09
N PHE A 6 4.62 -5.08 7.11
CA PHE A 6 4.61 -3.61 7.18
C PHE A 6 3.30 -3.08 6.61
N GLY A 7 2.97 -1.84 6.91
CA GLY A 7 1.67 -1.30 6.55
C GLY A 7 1.36 0.02 7.21
N LEU A 8 0.19 0.55 6.90
CA LEU A 8 -0.29 1.80 7.47
C LEU A 8 -1.64 1.60 8.16
N ARG A 9 -1.84 2.36 9.24
CA ARG A 9 -3.10 2.48 9.95
C ARG A 9 -3.51 3.94 9.92
N ALA A 10 -4.67 4.23 9.36
CA ALA A 10 -5.21 5.59 9.27
C ALA A 10 -6.61 5.66 9.87
N VAL A 11 -6.93 6.76 10.55
CA VAL A 11 -8.30 7.10 10.89
C VAL A 11 -8.86 7.92 9.75
N VAL A 12 -9.87 7.40 9.05
CA VAL A 12 -10.50 8.08 7.92
C VAL A 12 -11.75 8.79 8.44
N ARG A 13 -11.74 10.13 8.43
CA ARG A 13 -12.80 10.99 8.98
C ARG A 13 -13.58 11.72 7.88
N GLY A 14 -14.87 11.96 8.10
CA GLY A 14 -15.79 12.69 7.18
C GLY A 14 -16.36 11.79 6.07
N GLY A 15 -17.44 12.10 5.33
CA GLY A 15 -18.36 13.24 5.32
C GLY A 15 -18.81 13.57 3.87
N GLY A 16 -19.99 13.11 3.43
CA GLY A 16 -20.81 13.66 2.33
C GLY A 16 -20.27 13.73 0.88
N GLU A 17 -18.97 13.63 0.64
CA GLU A 17 -18.43 13.76 -0.71
C GLU A 17 -18.70 12.50 -1.53
N SER A 18 -19.18 12.68 -2.77
CA SER A 18 -19.35 11.64 -3.80
C SER A 18 -17.99 11.07 -4.26
N GLY A 19 -17.20 10.55 -3.35
CA GLY A 19 -16.02 9.75 -3.65
C GLY A 19 -16.43 8.28 -3.64
N GLY A 20 -16.00 7.54 -4.66
CA GLY A 20 -16.26 6.10 -4.75
C GLY A 20 -15.62 5.29 -3.62
N ASP A 21 -15.41 4.01 -3.89
CA ASP A 21 -14.79 3.08 -2.95
C ASP A 21 -13.41 3.56 -2.49
N LEU A 22 -13.02 3.09 -1.30
CA LEU A 22 -11.67 3.28 -0.80
C LEU A 22 -10.75 2.31 -1.55
N GLU A 23 -9.66 2.85 -2.09
CA GLU A 23 -8.62 2.12 -2.79
C GLU A 23 -7.44 1.94 -1.82
N THR A 24 -6.97 0.72 -1.62
CA THR A 24 -5.71 0.46 -0.94
C THR A 24 -4.69 0.02 -1.98
N VAL A 25 -3.58 0.74 -2.09
CA VAL A 25 -2.56 0.54 -3.13
C VAL A 25 -1.23 0.20 -2.49
N ILE A 26 -0.59 -0.89 -2.93
CA ILE A 26 0.77 -1.26 -2.53
C ILE A 26 1.68 -1.14 -3.75
N LEU A 27 2.46 -0.08 -3.78
CA LEU A 27 3.48 0.15 -4.79
C LEU A 27 4.76 -0.57 -4.37
N HIS A 28 5.25 -1.41 -5.26
CA HIS A 28 6.43 -2.22 -5.05
C HIS A 28 7.42 -2.06 -6.22
N PRO A 29 8.73 -2.26 -6.00
CA PRO A 29 9.71 -2.21 -7.08
C PRO A 29 9.34 -3.19 -8.20
N ALA A 30 9.46 -2.76 -9.45
CA ALA A 30 9.31 -3.67 -10.58
C ALA A 30 10.39 -4.76 -10.49
N SER A 31 9.98 -6.03 -10.46
CA SER A 31 10.90 -7.15 -10.73
C SER A 31 11.29 -7.12 -12.20
N GLY A 32 12.31 -6.32 -12.55
CA GLY A 32 12.84 -6.26 -13.91
C GLY A 32 13.59 -4.97 -14.22
N SER A 33 14.86 -5.11 -14.58
CA SER A 33 15.69 -4.04 -15.15
C SER A 33 15.22 -3.70 -16.57
N GLY A 34 14.29 -2.76 -16.69
CA GLY A 34 13.77 -2.23 -17.95
C GLY A 34 13.14 -0.84 -17.77
N PRO A 35 13.03 -0.02 -18.82
CA PRO A 35 12.72 1.40 -18.69
C PRO A 35 11.30 1.65 -18.16
N ALA A 36 11.21 2.43 -17.08
CA ALA A 36 10.09 3.24 -16.60
C ALA A 36 8.66 2.70 -16.78
N ALA A 37 8.44 1.39 -16.58
CA ALA A 37 7.08 0.92 -16.27
C ALA A 37 6.68 1.51 -14.90
N PRO A 38 5.41 1.94 -14.72
CA PRO A 38 4.94 2.33 -13.39
C PRO A 38 5.20 1.17 -12.42
N PRO A 39 5.59 1.45 -11.17
CA PRO A 39 5.82 0.40 -10.19
C PRO A 39 4.56 -0.49 -10.15
N PRO A 40 4.73 -1.83 -10.19
CA PRO A 40 3.59 -2.72 -10.03
C PRO A 40 2.84 -2.34 -8.75
N ALA A 41 1.51 -2.49 -8.81
CA ALA A 41 0.61 -1.98 -7.80
C ALA A 41 -0.44 -3.05 -7.49
N ASP A 42 -0.47 -3.53 -6.26
CA ASP A 42 -1.62 -4.31 -5.78
C ASP A 42 -2.69 -3.34 -5.30
N VAL A 43 -3.85 -3.38 -5.96
CA VAL A 43 -4.98 -2.51 -5.67
C VAL A 43 -6.15 -3.34 -5.14
N THR A 44 -6.61 -3.02 -3.94
CA THR A 44 -7.85 -3.57 -3.38
C THR A 44 -8.86 -2.45 -3.19
N LEU A 45 -10.08 -2.69 -3.66
CA LEU A 45 -11.23 -1.79 -3.46
C LEU A 45 -12.06 -2.27 -2.29
N LYS A 46 -12.55 -1.34 -1.48
CA LYS A 46 -13.55 -1.64 -0.45
C LYS A 46 -14.55 -0.50 -0.30
N PRO A 47 -15.79 -0.81 0.12
CA PRO A 47 -16.79 0.21 0.39
C PRO A 47 -16.27 1.25 1.38
N PHE A 48 -16.38 2.52 1.01
CA PHE A 48 -16.03 3.62 1.90
C PHE A 48 -16.98 3.67 3.09
N ARG A 49 -16.42 3.69 4.31
CA ARG A 49 -17.16 3.91 5.55
C ARG A 49 -16.54 5.11 6.26
N PRO A 50 -17.30 6.18 6.54
CA PRO A 50 -16.78 7.31 7.29
C PRO A 50 -16.49 6.90 8.73
N ASP A 51 -15.53 7.58 9.35
CA ASP A 51 -15.18 7.46 10.76
C ASP A 51 -14.69 6.05 11.15
N THR A 52 -14.04 5.36 10.21
CA THR A 52 -13.42 4.05 10.41
C THR A 52 -11.91 4.14 10.60
N VAL A 53 -11.37 3.10 11.23
CA VAL A 53 -9.93 2.84 11.22
C VAL A 53 -9.64 1.90 10.06
N GLU A 54 -8.85 2.38 9.11
CA GLU A 54 -8.40 1.59 7.98
C GLU A 54 -6.98 1.10 8.22
N ILE A 55 -6.80 -0.21 8.06
CA ILE A 55 -5.50 -0.88 8.19
C ILE A 55 -5.20 -1.51 6.83
N VAL A 56 -4.02 -1.19 6.31
CA VAL A 56 -3.45 -1.83 5.12
C VAL A 56 -2.14 -2.44 5.55
N ALA A 57 -2.02 -3.75 5.44
CA ALA A 57 -0.81 -4.47 5.77
C ALA A 57 -0.41 -5.35 4.59
N PHE A 58 0.88 -5.43 4.35
CA PHE A 58 1.49 -6.35 3.41
C PHE A 58 2.41 -7.28 4.17
N GLN A 59 2.35 -8.57 3.85
CA GLN A 59 3.19 -9.60 4.43
C GLN A 59 4.12 -10.14 3.35
N MET A 60 5.42 -10.03 3.58
CA MET A 60 6.45 -10.82 2.90
C MET A 60 6.63 -12.12 3.68
N ALA A 61 6.00 -13.18 3.23
CA ALA A 61 6.01 -14.49 3.85
C ALA A 61 7.33 -15.24 3.60
N THR A 62 7.99 -14.96 2.47
CA THR A 62 9.22 -15.66 2.06
C THR A 62 10.40 -14.68 1.93
N ARG A 63 11.63 -15.23 1.95
CA ARG A 63 12.85 -14.45 1.75
C ARG A 63 12.93 -13.84 0.35
N ASP A 64 12.42 -14.55 -0.65
CA ASP A 64 12.46 -14.13 -2.05
C ASP A 64 11.55 -12.91 -2.31
N GLU A 65 10.52 -12.72 -1.48
CA GLU A 65 9.65 -11.53 -1.50
C GLU A 65 10.31 -10.29 -0.87
N MET A 66 11.37 -10.47 -0.07
CA MET A 66 12.07 -9.38 0.64
C MET A 66 13.05 -8.63 -0.28
N VAL A 67 12.49 -8.00 -1.32
CA VAL A 67 13.25 -7.23 -2.31
C VAL A 67 13.70 -5.89 -1.72
N PRO A 68 15.02 -5.63 -1.62
CA PRO A 68 15.53 -4.35 -1.14
C PRO A 68 15.12 -3.21 -2.07
N ALA A 69 14.24 -2.33 -1.59
CA ALA A 69 13.68 -1.23 -2.34
C ALA A 69 12.87 -0.29 -1.45
N LEU A 70 12.41 0.81 -2.05
CA LEU A 70 11.36 1.64 -1.50
C LEU A 70 9.99 1.03 -1.81
N TRP A 71 9.29 0.60 -0.78
CA TRP A 71 7.90 0.17 -0.82
C TRP A 71 7.02 1.34 -0.39
N ARG A 72 5.81 1.44 -0.94
CA ARG A 72 4.86 2.48 -0.56
C ARG A 72 3.45 1.94 -0.49
N VAL A 73 2.80 2.20 0.64
CA VAL A 73 1.40 1.85 0.89
C VAL A 73 0.59 3.13 0.86
N GLU A 74 -0.52 3.13 0.13
CA GLU A 74 -1.43 4.25 0.00
C GLU A 74 -2.87 3.82 0.32
N ILE A 75 -3.62 4.73 0.95
CA ILE A 75 -5.07 4.72 0.97
C ILE A 75 -5.52 5.87 0.08
N ARG A 76 -6.33 5.57 -0.93
CA ARG A 76 -6.88 6.52 -1.89
C ARG A 76 -8.40 6.45 -1.94
N ARG A 77 -9.03 7.47 -2.50
CA ARG A 77 -10.47 7.51 -2.76
C ARG A 77 -10.73 8.36 -3.98
N GLY A 78 -11.30 7.78 -5.03
CA GLY A 78 -11.53 8.48 -6.31
C GLY A 78 -10.22 9.02 -6.90
N GLY A 79 -9.14 8.23 -6.81
CA GLY A 79 -7.80 8.61 -7.26
C GLY A 79 -7.01 9.56 -6.34
N ARG A 80 -7.65 10.20 -5.34
CA ARG A 80 -6.98 11.08 -4.36
C ARG A 80 -6.34 10.28 -3.24
N ILE A 81 -5.06 10.52 -2.96
CA ILE A 81 -4.35 9.93 -1.81
C ILE A 81 -4.87 10.58 -0.51
N LEU A 82 -5.41 9.77 0.40
CA LEU A 82 -5.85 10.16 1.73
C LEU A 82 -4.73 9.96 2.77
N ALA A 83 -3.99 8.87 2.65
CA ALA A 83 -2.84 8.57 3.50
C ALA A 83 -1.80 7.79 2.68
N ALA A 84 -0.52 7.99 2.96
CA ALA A 84 0.56 7.21 2.37
C ALA A 84 1.72 7.05 3.34
N GLN A 85 2.37 5.90 3.32
CA GLN A 85 3.59 5.64 4.06
C GLN A 85 4.57 4.86 3.17
N SER A 86 5.82 5.31 3.19
CA SER A 86 6.93 4.63 2.52
C SER A 86 7.75 3.83 3.52
N PHE A 87 8.25 2.67 3.07
CA PHE A 87 9.07 1.74 3.83
C PHE A 87 10.30 1.39 3.00
N GLU A 88 11.47 1.67 3.52
CA GLU A 88 12.72 1.31 2.86
C GLU A 88 13.23 -0.01 3.41
N LEU A 89 13.26 -1.04 2.54
CA LEU A 89 13.91 -2.30 2.85
C LEU A 89 15.34 -2.24 2.33
N THR A 90 16.31 -2.14 3.24
CA THR A 90 17.71 -1.90 2.87
C THR A 90 18.53 -3.18 2.71
N ARG A 91 18.06 -4.32 3.24
CA ARG A 91 18.79 -5.59 3.24
C ARG A 91 17.80 -6.77 3.18
N PRO A 92 18.08 -7.83 2.41
CA PRO A 92 17.34 -9.08 2.53
C PRO A 92 17.70 -9.74 3.86
N TRP A 93 16.69 -10.14 4.64
CA TRP A 93 16.88 -10.76 5.96
C TRP A 93 17.36 -12.21 5.84
#